data_AF-A0AAN4VXV5-F1
#
_entry.id   AF-A0AAN4VXV5-F1
#
_cell.length_a   1.000
_cell.length_b   1.000
_cell.length_c   1.000
_cell.angle_alpha   90.00
_cell.angle_beta   90.00
_cell.angle_gamma   90.00
#
_symmetry.space_group_name_H-M   'P 1'
#
loop_
_entity.id
_entity.type
_entity.pdbx_description
1 polymer ?
#
loop_
_entity_poly.entity_id
_entity_poly.type
_entity_poly.pdbx_seq_one_letter_code
_entity_poly.pdbx_strand_id
1 'polypeptide(L)' 'MEDLPEFERKYADYLSEKDLKKIKALEKETGKTLLAYYTPPKPAQLTDEELKKVQNLEKKLCVRIVAYDYHTS' A
#
# COMPACT_ATOMS: atom_id res chain seq x y z
N MET A 1 -28.26 -4.81 19.40
CA MET A 1 -27.22 -3.93 18.83
C MET A 1 -26.04 -4.85 18.62
N GLU A 2 -25.92 -5.40 17.41
CA GLU A 2 -24.87 -6.38 17.11
C GLU A 2 -23.53 -5.65 17.02
N ASP A 3 -22.60 -6.01 17.90
CA ASP A 3 -21.19 -5.61 17.85
C ASP A 3 -20.59 -6.14 16.55
N LEU A 4 -20.47 -5.28 15.54
CA LEU A 4 -19.68 -5.57 14.35
C LEU A 4 -18.19 -5.63 14.78
N PRO A 5 -17.40 -6.57 14.23
CA PRO A 5 -15.98 -6.64 14.52
C PRO A 5 -15.31 -5.31 14.18
N GLU A 6 -14.39 -4.85 15.04
CA GLU A 6 -13.69 -3.55 14.98
C GLU A 6 -13.03 -3.24 13.61
N PHE A 7 -12.90 -4.26 12.76
CA PHE A 7 -12.36 -4.24 11.40
C PHE A 7 -13.33 -3.78 10.29
N GLU A 8 -14.62 -3.60 10.56
CA GLU A 8 -15.61 -3.14 9.54
C GLU A 8 -15.86 -1.63 9.56
N ARG A 9 -14.98 -0.85 10.20
CA ARG A 9 -14.96 0.60 9.95
C ARG A 9 -14.43 0.80 8.54
N LYS A 10 -15.31 1.19 7.59
CA LYS A 10 -14.95 1.84 6.32
C LYS A 10 -13.67 2.65 6.58
N TYR A 11 -12.52 2.16 6.09
CA TYR A 11 -11.24 2.80 6.34
C TYR A 11 -11.26 4.19 5.66
N ALA A 12 -10.19 4.98 5.69
CA ALA A 12 -10.04 6.34 5.13
C ALA A 12 -11.22 7.13 4.47
N ASP A 13 -12.16 7.65 5.27
CA ASP A 13 -12.70 9.02 5.05
C ASP A 13 -12.16 10.02 6.10
N TYR A 14 -11.34 9.58 7.06
CA TYR A 14 -11.06 10.33 8.30
C TYR A 14 -9.58 10.43 8.71
N LEU A 15 -8.62 10.54 7.79
CA LEU A 15 -7.28 10.96 8.22
C LEU A 15 -7.30 12.45 8.58
N SER A 16 -7.42 12.73 9.87
CA SER A 16 -7.30 14.09 10.37
C SER A 16 -5.86 14.61 10.18
N GLU A 17 -5.67 15.93 10.19
CA GLU A 17 -4.33 16.52 10.15
C GLU A 17 -3.42 16.03 11.29
N LYS A 18 -4.01 15.63 12.43
CA LYS A 18 -3.27 15.06 13.56
C LYS A 18 -2.74 13.67 13.23
N ASP A 19 -3.50 12.84 12.51
CA ASP A 19 -3.08 11.49 12.14
C ASP A 19 -2.03 11.52 11.02
N LEU A 20 -2.15 12.45 10.07
CA LEU A 20 -1.09 12.73 9.10
C LEU A 20 0.22 13.18 9.77
N LYS A 21 0.15 13.99 10.84
CA LYS A 21 1.34 14.38 11.61
C LYS A 21 2.01 13.19 12.30
N LYS A 22 1.24 12.22 12.79
CA LYS A 22 1.79 10.98 13.39
C LYS A 22 2.54 10.15 12.35
N ILE A 23 1.94 9.95 11.17
CA ILE A 23 2.59 9.20 10.06
C ILE A 23 3.90 9.89 9.68
N LYS A 24 3.87 11.21 9.45
CA LYS A 24 5.08 11.98 9.08
C LYS A 24 6.15 12.00 10.17
N ALA A 25 5.76 12.01 11.45
CA ALA A 25 6.70 11.91 12.56
C ALA A 25 7.41 10.55 12.55
N LEU A 26 6.66 9.47 12.32
CA LEU A 26 7.22 8.12 12.22
C LEU A 26 8.12 7.95 10.98
N GLU A 27 7.75 8.54 9.84
CA GLU A 27 8.62 8.59 8.65
C GLU A 27 9.96 9.26 8.95
N LYS A 28 9.95 10.38 9.69
CA LYS A 28 11.17 11.07 10.11
C LYS A 28 11.99 10.27 11.12
N GLU A 29 11.34 9.64 12.10
CA GLU A 29 12.00 8.85 13.13
C GLU A 29 12.69 7.61 12.54
N THR A 30 12.02 6.92 11.60
CA THR A 30 12.53 5.70 10.97
C THR A 30 13.44 5.95 9.77
N GLY A 31 13.40 7.17 9.22
CA GLY A 31 14.06 7.52 7.96
C GLY A 31 13.47 6.79 6.75
N LYS A 32 12.21 6.33 6.83
CA LYS A 32 11.53 5.59 5.77
C LYS A 32 10.30 6.36 5.31
N THR A 33 9.97 6.25 4.02
CA THR A 33 8.68 6.67 3.50
C THR A 33 7.66 5.57 3.75
N LEU A 34 6.49 5.94 4.27
CA LEU A 34 5.42 5.00 4.59
C LEU A 34 4.32 5.13 3.53
N LEU A 35 3.92 3.99 2.97
CA LEU A 35 2.80 3.92 2.03
C LEU A 35 1.57 3.37 2.77
N ALA A 36 0.52 4.18 2.86
CA ALA A 36 -0.73 3.81 3.51
C ALA A 36 -1.81 3.51 2.46
N TYR A 37 -2.36 2.30 2.52
CA TYR A 37 -3.53 1.92 1.73
C TYR A 37 -4.79 1.99 2.60
N TYR A 38 -5.88 2.49 2.03
CA TYR A 38 -7.21 2.42 2.63
C TYR A 38 -7.63 0.95 2.81
N THR A 39 -7.63 0.23 1.70
CA THR A 39 -7.83 -1.22 1.64
C THR A 39 -6.50 -1.77 1.14
N PRO A 40 -5.75 -2.52 1.95
CA PRO A 40 -4.46 -3.05 1.51
C PRO A 40 -4.71 -3.95 0.29
N PRO A 41 -4.16 -3.59 -0.89
CA PRO A 41 -4.33 -4.43 -2.06
C PRO A 41 -3.57 -5.72 -1.83
N LYS A 42 -4.10 -6.83 -2.35
CA LYS A 42 -3.43 -8.13 -2.20
C LYS A 42 -2.12 -8.12 -2.98
N PRO A 43 -0.96 -8.42 -2.36
CA PRO A 43 0.30 -8.54 -3.09
C PRO A 43 0.17 -9.56 -4.23
N ALA A 44 0.64 -9.22 -5.42
CA ALA A 44 0.56 -10.11 -6.57
C ALA A 44 1.60 -11.23 -6.44
N GLN A 45 1.17 -12.47 -6.66
CA GLN A 45 2.09 -13.59 -6.86
C GLN A 45 2.47 -13.64 -8.34
N LEU A 46 3.69 -13.19 -8.66
CA LEU A 46 4.19 -13.21 -10.03
C LEU A 46 4.83 -14.56 -10.36
N THR A 47 4.59 -15.05 -11.58
CA THR A 47 5.39 -16.11 -12.22
C THR A 47 6.78 -15.58 -12.64
N ASP A 48 7.72 -16.47 -12.93
CA ASP A 48 9.05 -16.10 -13.42
C ASP A 48 9.00 -15.24 -14.70
N GLU A 49 8.08 -15.54 -15.61
CA GLU A 49 7.92 -14.79 -16.86
C GLU A 49 7.39 -13.37 -16.60
N GLU A 50 6.43 -13.20 -15.69
CA GLU A 50 5.88 -11.91 -15.31
C GLU A 50 6.91 -11.07 -14.54
N LEU A 51 7.62 -11.69 -13.59
CA LEU A 51 8.70 -11.03 -12.85
C LEU A 51 9.78 -10.51 -13.79
N LYS A 52 10.18 -11.29 -14.81
CA LYS A 52 11.16 -10.87 -15.81
C LYS A 52 10.68 -9.65 -16.61
N LYS A 53 9.40 -9.59 -16.96
CA LYS A 53 8.80 -8.43 -17.65
C LYS A 53 8.85 -7.18 -16.76
N VAL A 54 8.48 -7.30 -15.48
CA VAL A 54 8.52 -6.20 -14.50
C VAL A 54 9.95 -5.68 -14.34
N GLN A 55 10.92 -6.56 -14.11
CA GLN A 55 12.32 -6.18 -13.93
C GLN A 55 12.94 -5.51 -15.16
N ASN A 56 12.57 -5.95 -16.36
CA ASN A 56 13.00 -5.29 -17.60
C ASN A 56 12.47 -3.86 -17.68
N LEU A 57 11.22 -3.64 -17.25
CA LEU A 57 10.62 -2.31 -17.21
C LEU A 57 11.27 -1.41 -16.15
N GLU A 58 11.53 -1.94 -14.95
CA GLU A 58 12.26 -1.24 -13.89
C GLU A 58 13.62 -0.72 -14.36
N LYS A 59 14.38 -1.56 -15.06
CA LYS A 59 15.70 -1.19 -15.62
C LYS A 59 15.57 -0.11 -16.70
N LYS A 60 14.59 -0.24 -17.59
CA LYS A 60 14.37 0.71 -18.69
C LYS A 60 13.99 2.09 -18.19
N LEU A 61 13.19 2.17 -17.13
CA LEU A 61 12.65 3.43 -16.60
C LEU A 61 13.43 3.96 -15.39
N CYS A 62 14.39 3.20 -14.86
CA CYS A 62 15.13 3.53 -13.64
C CYS A 62 14.21 3.73 -12.41
N VAL A 63 13.23 2.83 -12.24
CA VAL A 63 12.27 2.85 -11.13
C VAL A 63 12.22 1.51 -10.38
N ARG A 64 11.51 1.50 -9.26
CA ARG A 64 11.10 0.27 -8.56
C ARG A 64 9.58 0.12 -8.65
N ILE A 65 9.12 -1.08 -8.95
CA ILE A 65 7.70 -1.37 -9.15
C ILE A 65 7.27 -2.42 -8.13
N VAL A 66 6.16 -2.15 -7.45
CA VAL A 66 5.52 -3.11 -6.54
C VAL A 66 4.22 -3.57 -7.19
N ALA A 67 4.05 -4.88 -7.34
CA ALA A 67 2.89 -5.47 -8.00
C ALA A 67 1.83 -5.92 -6.98
N TYR A 68 0.58 -5.59 -7.26
CA TYR A 68 -0.59 -6.01 -6.49
C TYR A 68 -1.62 -6.61 -7.44
N ASP A 69 -2.39 -7.59 -6.96
CA ASP A 69 -3.48 -8.20 -7.71
C ASP A 69 -4.53 -7.13 -8.03
N TYR A 70 -5.05 -7.15 -9.26
CA TYR A 70 -6.18 -6.31 -9.62
C TYR A 70 -7.42 -6.75 -8.84
N HIS A 71 -7.94 -5.88 -7.99
CA HIS A 71 -9.30 -6.02 -7.48
C HIS A 71 -10.25 -5.66 -8.63
N THR A 72 -10.77 -6.65 -9.35
CA THR A 72 -12.01 -6.44 -10.12
C THR A 72 -13.08 -6.05 -9.13
N SER A 73 -13.47 -4.78 -9.16
CA SER A 73 -14.66 -4.27 -8.47
C SER A 73 -15.92 -4.92 -9.03
#